data_AF-A0A522DDX7-F1
#
_entry.id   AF-A0A522DDX7-F1
#
_cell.length_a   1.000
_cell.length_b   1.000
_cell.length_c   1.000
_cell.angle_alpha   90.00
_cell.angle_beta   90.00
_cell.angle_gamma   90.00
#
_symmetry.space_group_name_H-M   'P 1'
#
loop_
_entity.id
_entity.type
_entity.pdbx_description
1 polymer ?
#
loop_
_entity_poly.entity_id
_entity_poly.type
_entity_poly.pdbx_seq_one_letter_code
_entity_poly.pdbx_strand_id
1 'polypeptide(L)' 'MYPYQILSFDHYEMAYRNSINHPEDFWGSVAEHFLWKKKWDKVLEWNFKEPMV' A
#
# COMPACT_ATOMS: atom_id res chain seq x y z
N MET A 1 -16.95 -8.56 4.18
CA MET A 1 -16.74 -7.17 3.74
C MET A 1 -15.28 -6.84 3.99
N TYR A 2 -14.52 -6.42 2.98
CA TYR A 2 -13.09 -6.15 3.16
C TYR A 2 -12.91 -4.73 3.71
N PRO A 3 -12.16 -4.55 4.81
CA PRO A 3 -12.01 -3.24 5.46
C PRO A 3 -11.27 -2.20 4.59
N TYR A 4 -10.55 -2.65 3.56
CA TYR A 4 -9.82 -1.81 2.61
C TYR A 4 -10.62 -1.48 1.33
N GLN A 5 -11.89 -1.87 1.25
CA GLN A 5 -12.71 -1.65 0.06
C GLN A 5 -13.16 -0.19 -0.05
N ILE A 6 -12.89 0.43 -1.20
CA ILE A 6 -13.28 1.82 -1.50
C ILE A 6 -14.61 1.79 -2.25
N LEU A 7 -15.64 2.43 -1.69
CA LEU A 7 -17.02 2.39 -2.20
C LEU A 7 -17.54 3.74 -2.72
N SER A 8 -16.80 4.82 -2.47
CA SER A 8 -17.19 6.19 -2.81
C SER A 8 -16.00 6.95 -3.38
N PHE A 9 -16.28 7.95 -4.21
CA PHE A 9 -15.25 8.80 -4.80
C PHE A 9 -14.45 9.59 -3.75
N ASP A 10 -15.12 10.09 -2.71
CA ASP A 10 -14.47 10.78 -1.59
C ASP A 10 -13.46 9.86 -0.86
N HIS A 11 -13.87 8.62 -0.57
CA HIS A 11 -12.96 7.61 -0.01
C HIS A 11 -11.80 7.27 -0.95
N TYR A 12 -12.04 7.27 -2.27
CA TYR A 12 -10.99 7.08 -3.26
C TYR A 12 -9.96 8.20 -3.20
N GLU A 13 -10.39 9.46 -3.18
CA GLU A 13 -9.48 10.61 -3.09
C GLU A 13 -8.64 10.56 -1.81
N MET A 14 -9.25 10.24 -0.67
CA MET A 14 -8.53 10.10 0.60
C MET A 14 -7.52 8.95 0.56
N ALA A 15 -7.93 7.77 0.09
CA ALA A 15 -7.06 6.61 -0.03
C ALA A 15 -5.91 6.87 -1.02
N TYR A 16 -6.17 7.56 -2.13
CA TYR A 16 -5.17 7.93 -3.12
C TYR A 16 -4.14 8.91 -2.56
N ARG A 17 -4.56 9.95 -1.84
CA ARG A 17 -3.62 10.88 -1.19
C ARG A 17 -2.74 10.15 -0.18
N ASN A 18 -3.31 9.24 0.61
CA ASN A 18 -2.56 8.45 1.59
C ASN A 18 -1.61 7.45 0.94
N SER A 19 -1.99 6.81 -0.16
CA SER A 19 -1.14 5.84 -0.86
C SER A 19 0.10 6.48 -1.50
N ILE A 20 0.06 7.79 -1.78
CA ILE A 20 1.21 8.54 -2.29
C ILE A 20 2.03 9.15 -1.16
N ASN A 21 1.39 9.76 -0.16
CA ASN A 21 2.09 10.48 0.91
C ASN A 21 2.73 9.53 1.94
N HIS A 22 2.06 8.40 2.21
CA HIS A 22 2.46 7.40 3.20
C HIS A 22 2.34 5.99 2.62
N PRO A 23 3.10 5.67 1.56
CA PRO A 23 2.91 4.44 0.80
C PRO A 23 3.18 3.18 1.64
N GLU A 24 4.23 3.17 2.47
CA GLU A 24 4.56 2.01 3.29
C GLU A 24 3.48 1.71 4.33
N ASP A 25 2.97 2.73 5.02
CA ASP A 25 1.91 2.57 6.01
C ASP A 25 0.60 2.14 5.36
N PHE A 26 0.25 2.77 4.22
CA PHE A 26 -0.99 2.46 3.50
C PHE A 26 -0.97 1.03 2.96
N TRP A 27 0.03 0.68 2.15
CA TRP A 27 0.12 -0.65 1.54
C TRP A 27 0.41 -1.74 2.57
N GLY A 28 1.13 -1.41 3.65
CA GLY A 28 1.34 -2.31 4.78
C GLY A 28 0.03 -2.64 5.48
N SER A 29 -0.79 -1.62 5.80
CA SER A 29 -2.12 -1.83 6.39
C SER A 29 -3.02 -2.67 5.49
N VAL A 30 -2.98 -2.48 4.17
CA VAL A 30 -3.76 -3.31 3.23
C VAL A 30 -3.25 -4.76 3.24
N ALA A 31 -1.92 -4.94 3.21
CA ALA A 31 -1.28 -6.25 3.17
C ALA A 31 -1.50 -7.07 4.46
N GLU A 32 -1.67 -6.42 5.62
CA GLU A 32 -1.96 -7.06 6.92
C GLU A 32 -3.29 -7.83 6.94
N HIS A 33 -4.22 -7.53 6.04
CA HIS A 33 -5.49 -8.25 5.94
C HIS A 33 -5.38 -9.61 5.24
N PHE A 34 -4.22 -9.95 4.67
CA PHE A 34 -3.98 -11.24 4.02
C PHE A 34 -3.26 -12.22 4.95
N LEU A 35 -3.39 -13.52 4.67
CA LEU A 35 -2.64 -14.55 5.38
C LEU A 35 -1.27 -14.74 4.75
N TRP A 36 -0.23 -14.52 5.55
CA TRP A 36 1.16 -14.66 5.12
C TRP A 36 1.80 -15.87 5.77
N LYS A 37 2.46 -16.70 4.96
CA LYS A 37 3.31 -17.78 5.48
C LYS A 37 4.54 -17.22 6.21
N LYS A 38 5.07 -16.09 5.72
CA LYS A 38 6.10 -15.26 6.34
C LYS A 38 5.80 -13.80 5.99
N LYS A 39 5.79 -12.91 6.98
CA LYS A 39 5.61 -11.46 6.77
C LYS A 39 6.83 -10.84 6.08
N TRP A 40 6.60 -9.75 5.36
CA TRP A 40 7.63 -8.95 4.71
C TRP A 40 8.38 -8.08 5.73
N ASP A 41 9.63 -7.73 5.41
CA ASP A 41 10.45 -6.83 6.22
C ASP A 41 10.35 -5.37 5.75
N LYS A 42 10.05 -5.13 4.46
CA LYS A 42 9.78 -3.81 3.87
C LYS A 42 8.55 -3.87 2.98
N VAL A 43 7.73 -2.82 3.03
CA VAL A 43 6.51 -2.71 2.22
C VAL A 43 6.82 -2.17 0.83
N LEU A 44 7.68 -1.16 0.74
CA LEU A 44 8.06 -0.51 -0.51
C LEU A 44 9.58 -0.39 -0.59
N GLU A 45 10.17 -0.87 -1.68
CA GLU A 45 11.56 -0.59 -2.02
C GLU A 45 11.60 -0.19 -3.49
N TRP A 46 12.05 1.05 -3.76
CA TRP A 46 12.17 1.58 -5.11
C TRP A 46 13.56 2.21 -5.30
N ASN A 47 14.19 1.91 -6.44
CA ASN A 47 15.43 2.53 -6.88
C ASN A 47 15.19 3.28 -8.20
N PHE A 48 15.10 4.61 -8.14
CA PHE A 48 14.97 5.48 -9.31
C PHE A 48 16.32 5.95 -9.86
N LYS A 49 17.43 5.60 -9.21
CA LYS A 49 18.76 6.15 -9.50
C LYS A 49 19.56 5.28 -10.47
N GLU A 50 19.35 3.98 -10.43
CA GLU A 50 20.12 3.04 -11.26
C GLU A 50 19.20 2.42 -12.32
N PRO A 51 19.56 2.49 -13.61
CA PRO A 51 18.89 1.67 -14.61
C PRO A 51 19.23 0.21 -14.28
N MET A 52 18.23 -0.58 -13.90
CA MET A 52 18.37 -2.03 -13.90
C MET A 52 18.37 -2.49 -15.36
N VAL A 53 19.56 -2.72 -15.91
CA VAL A 53 19.80 -3.40 -17.19
C VAL A 53 20.13 -4.86 -16.99
#